data_AF-A0A353R5Q6-F1
#
_entry.id   AF-A0A353R5Q6-F1
#
_cell.length_a   1.000
_cell.length_b   1.000
_cell.length_c   1.000
_cell.angle_alpha   90.00
_cell.angle_beta   90.00
_cell.angle_gamma   90.00
#
_symmetry.space_group_name_H-M   'P 1'
#
loop_
_entity.id
_entity.type
_entity.pdbx_description
1 polymer ?
#
loop_
_entity_poly.entity_id
_entity_poly.type
_entity_poly.pdbx_seq_one_letter_code
_entity_poly.pdbx_strand_id
1 'polypeptide(L)'
;MRTYLVLLAGLLLAVASCTKEDRKLMLIKQEEEIDQFVQTLIKDTVYYQKGVVRAVLEPGKPVTPADTLTTGDTVYFYYAGHVFSRGKGELFHTNSDSMAAVYNRTLSADQAVVRSGVTGQGKFLKGLDYGFMGMSAGEHAYLIFNAEYGYGNTTVGQV
;
A
#
# COMPACT_ATOMS: atom_id res chain seq x y z
N MET A 1 -41.00 20.37 -22.32
CA MET A 1 -40.11 20.44 -21.13
C MET A 1 -39.87 19.07 -20.47
N ARG A 2 -40.86 18.19 -20.40
CA ARG A 2 -40.75 16.87 -19.71
C ARG A 2 -39.88 15.82 -20.43
N THR A 3 -39.77 15.89 -21.76
CA THR A 3 -38.96 14.98 -22.60
C THR A 3 -37.46 15.30 -22.59
N TYR A 4 -37.08 16.58 -22.50
CA TYR A 4 -35.68 16.99 -22.38
C TYR A 4 -35.04 16.56 -21.04
N LEU A 5 -35.82 16.50 -19.96
CA LEU A 5 -35.38 16.04 -18.65
C LEU A 5 -35.00 14.53 -18.62
N VAL A 6 -35.71 13.70 -19.39
CA VAL A 6 -35.44 12.25 -19.47
C VAL A 6 -34.18 11.95 -20.30
N LEU A 7 -33.98 12.69 -21.40
CA LEU A 7 -32.77 12.59 -22.23
C LEU A 7 -31.52 13.07 -21.48
N LEU A 8 -31.64 14.15 -20.69
CA LEU A 8 -30.53 14.66 -19.87
C LEU A 8 -30.16 13.69 -18.73
N ALA A 9 -31.15 13.04 -18.11
CA ALA A 9 -30.92 12.04 -17.07
C ALA A 9 -30.27 10.75 -17.62
N GLY A 10 -30.65 10.31 -18.82
CA GLY A 10 -30.03 9.16 -19.49
C GLY A 10 -28.56 9.39 -19.86
N LEU A 11 -28.22 10.62 -20.28
CA LEU A 11 -26.84 10.99 -20.63
C LEU A 11 -25.92 11.07 -19.39
N LEU A 12 -26.44 11.55 -18.25
CA LEU A 12 -25.71 11.60 -16.98
C LEU A 12 -25.45 10.20 -16.36
N LEU A 13 -26.37 9.25 -16.57
CA LEU A 13 -26.18 7.87 -16.09
C LEU A 13 -25.14 7.10 -16.92
N ALA A 14 -25.05 7.37 -18.22
CA ALA A 14 -24.07 6.72 -19.09
C ALA A 14 -22.63 7.10 -18.74
N VAL A 15 -22.36 8.41 -18.52
CA VAL A 15 -21.00 8.89 -18.18
C VAL A 15 -20.52 8.41 -16.81
N ALA A 16 -21.43 8.24 -15.84
CA ALA A 16 -21.10 7.70 -14.52
C ALA A 16 -20.81 6.18 -14.54
N SER A 17 -21.27 5.46 -15.57
CA SER A 17 -20.97 4.04 -15.74
C SER A 17 -19.57 3.83 -16.31
N CYS A 18 -19.17 4.62 -17.31
CA CYS A 18 -17.83 4.57 -17.91
C CYS A 18 -16.73 4.72 -16.86
N THR A 19 -16.86 5.70 -15.95
CA THR A 19 -15.82 5.97 -14.94
C THR A 19 -15.65 4.84 -13.92
N LYS A 20 -16.71 4.08 -13.62
CA LYS A 20 -16.64 2.91 -12.72
C LYS A 20 -15.96 1.72 -13.38
N GLU A 21 -16.24 1.51 -14.66
CA GLU A 21 -15.65 0.43 -15.45
C GLU A 21 -14.15 0.66 -15.67
N ASP A 22 -13.77 1.88 -16.05
CA ASP A 22 -12.36 2.28 -16.19
C ASP A 22 -11.58 2.09 -14.89
N ARG A 23 -12.17 2.47 -13.75
CA ARG A 23 -11.57 2.26 -12.43
C ARG A 23 -11.37 0.78 -12.12
N LYS A 24 -12.36 -0.06 -12.43
CA LYS A 24 -12.27 -1.51 -12.21
C LYS A 24 -11.14 -2.11 -13.06
N LEU A 25 -11.04 -1.71 -14.32
CA LEU A 25 -9.98 -2.14 -15.23
C LEU A 25 -8.60 -1.69 -14.73
N MET A 26 -8.47 -0.46 -14.22
CA MET A 26 -7.25 0.03 -13.59
C MET A 26 -6.82 -0.85 -12.41
N LEU A 27 -7.75 -1.16 -11.49
CA LEU A 27 -7.43 -2.00 -10.32
C LEU A 27 -7.04 -3.42 -10.73
N ILE A 28 -7.74 -4.03 -11.69
CA ILE A 28 -7.39 -5.34 -12.25
C ILE A 28 -5.96 -5.33 -12.79
N LYS A 29 -5.62 -4.30 -13.58
CA LYS A 29 -4.27 -4.17 -14.13
C LYS A 29 -3.21 -4.01 -13.04
N GLN A 30 -3.50 -3.26 -11.98
CA GLN A 30 -2.58 -3.13 -10.84
C GLN A 30 -2.36 -4.47 -10.14
N GLU A 31 -3.43 -5.24 -9.91
CA GLU A 31 -3.32 -6.59 -9.34
C GLU A 31 -2.50 -7.53 -10.24
N GLU A 32 -2.73 -7.50 -11.56
CA GLU A 32 -1.94 -8.30 -12.51
C GLU A 32 -0.44 -7.95 -12.47
N GLU A 33 -0.11 -6.65 -12.43
CA GLU A 33 1.29 -6.20 -12.33
C GLU A 33 1.92 -6.57 -10.97
N ILE A 34 1.15 -6.53 -9.88
CA ILE A 34 1.58 -6.98 -8.56
C ILE A 34 1.85 -8.49 -8.60
N ASP A 35 0.92 -9.29 -9.12
CA ASP A 35 1.08 -10.75 -9.21
C ASP A 35 2.31 -11.14 -10.02
N GLN A 36 2.55 -10.46 -11.16
CA GLN A 36 3.75 -10.67 -11.96
C GLN A 36 5.03 -10.36 -11.17
N PHE A 37 5.05 -9.28 -10.40
CA PHE A 37 6.20 -8.96 -9.56
C PHE A 37 6.38 -9.95 -8.42
N VAL A 38 5.30 -10.37 -7.77
CA VAL A 38 5.34 -11.33 -6.65
C VAL A 38 5.85 -12.69 -7.10
N GLN A 39 5.60 -13.10 -8.34
CA GLN A 39 6.18 -14.31 -8.93
C GLN A 39 7.72 -14.26 -9.03
N THR A 40 8.33 -13.08 -8.97
CA THR A 40 9.80 -12.91 -8.93
C THR A 40 10.39 -13.06 -7.53
N LEU A 41 9.55 -13.11 -6.50
CA LEU A 41 9.95 -13.19 -5.09
C LEU A 41 10.02 -14.65 -4.62
N ILE A 42 10.62 -14.86 -3.44
CA ILE A 42 10.73 -16.19 -2.84
C ILE A 42 9.35 -16.62 -2.33
N LYS A 43 8.75 -17.61 -2.99
CA LYS A 43 7.36 -18.04 -2.75
C LYS A 43 7.04 -18.31 -1.27
N ASP A 44 7.94 -18.96 -0.54
CA ASP A 44 7.72 -19.35 0.86
C ASP A 44 7.79 -18.17 1.85
N THR A 45 8.15 -16.97 1.38
CA THR A 45 8.17 -15.74 2.19
C THR A 45 7.04 -14.78 1.84
N VAL A 46 6.12 -15.18 0.95
CA VAL A 46 5.02 -14.35 0.47
C VAL A 46 3.70 -14.75 1.15
N TYR A 47 3.03 -13.77 1.74
CA TYR A 47 1.76 -13.91 2.43
C TYR A 47 0.72 -12.99 1.80
N TYR A 48 -0.43 -13.54 1.45
CA TYR A 48 -1.58 -12.78 0.93
C TYR A 48 -2.61 -12.58 2.03
N GLN A 49 -2.94 -11.32 2.32
CA GLN A 49 -3.88 -10.98 3.37
C GLN A 49 -4.78 -9.84 2.92
N LYS A 50 -6.07 -10.16 2.69
CA LYS A 50 -7.11 -9.17 2.36
C LYS A 50 -6.70 -8.25 1.19
N GLY A 51 -6.18 -8.82 0.11
CA GLY A 51 -5.73 -8.07 -1.09
C GLY A 51 -4.43 -7.29 -0.92
N VAL A 52 -3.68 -7.56 0.16
CA VAL A 52 -2.32 -7.06 0.37
C VAL A 52 -1.36 -8.22 0.31
N VAL A 53 -0.21 -8.00 -0.33
CA VAL A 53 0.91 -8.92 -0.31
C VAL A 53 1.94 -8.44 0.70
N ARG A 54 2.30 -9.31 1.64
CA ARG A 54 3.49 -9.16 2.48
C ARG A 54 4.55 -10.14 1.98
N ALA A 55 5.65 -9.64 1.45
CA ALA A 55 6.79 -10.46 1.08
C ALA A 55 7.96 -10.21 2.03
N VAL A 56 8.28 -11.20 2.86
CA VAL A 56 9.34 -11.11 3.88
C VAL A 56 10.70 -11.27 3.21
N LEU A 57 11.54 -10.24 3.35
CA LEU A 57 12.91 -10.21 2.84
C LEU A 57 13.89 -10.71 3.90
N GLU A 58 13.71 -10.22 5.13
CA GLU A 58 14.46 -10.66 6.29
C GLU A 58 13.47 -10.96 7.42
N PRO A 59 13.48 -12.18 7.98
CA PRO A 59 12.56 -12.53 9.05
C PRO A 59 12.90 -11.75 10.32
N GLY A 60 11.86 -11.34 11.04
CA GLY A 60 12.02 -10.77 12.37
C GLY A 60 12.47 -11.81 13.40
N LYS A 61 12.77 -11.34 14.62
CA LYS A 61 13.17 -12.19 15.75
C LYS A 61 12.13 -12.07 16.87
N PRO A 62 11.00 -12.80 16.77
CA PRO A 62 9.98 -12.75 17.80
C PRO A 62 10.49 -13.45 19.06
N VAL A 63 10.12 -12.95 20.25
CA VAL A 63 10.50 -13.57 21.53
C VAL A 63 9.81 -14.93 21.69
N THR A 64 8.59 -15.06 21.17
CA THR A 64 7.82 -16.31 21.10
C THR A 64 7.13 -16.41 19.75
N PRO A 65 6.70 -17.59 19.27
CA PRO A 65 5.93 -17.68 18.02
C PRO A 65 4.63 -16.86 17.99
N ALA A 66 4.10 -16.46 19.16
CA ALA A 66 2.93 -15.60 19.29
C ALA A 66 3.27 -14.10 19.38
N ASP A 67 4.56 -13.75 19.44
CA ASP A 67 5.07 -12.38 19.54
C ASP A 67 5.11 -11.72 18.15
N THR A 68 3.94 -11.60 17.56
CA THR A 68 3.70 -11.00 16.24
C THR A 68 2.61 -9.96 16.35
N LEU A 69 2.69 -8.89 15.54
CA LEU A 69 1.72 -7.81 15.55
C LEU A 69 0.29 -8.32 15.32
N THR A 70 -0.59 -7.99 16.26
CA THR A 70 -2.03 -8.18 16.16
C THR A 70 -2.77 -6.84 16.22
N THR A 71 -4.08 -6.87 16.05
CA THR A 71 -4.93 -5.67 16.16
C THR A 71 -4.87 -5.09 17.57
N GLY A 72 -4.65 -3.78 17.67
CA GLY A 72 -4.55 -3.07 18.94
C GLY A 72 -3.11 -2.85 19.42
N ASP A 73 -2.13 -3.52 18.80
CA ASP A 73 -0.72 -3.28 19.09
C ASP A 73 -0.24 -1.94 18.53
N THR A 74 0.83 -1.41 19.12
CA THR A 74 1.52 -0.25 18.56
C THR A 74 2.74 -0.71 17.78
N VAL A 75 2.79 -0.35 16.50
CA VAL A 75 3.96 -0.61 15.64
C VAL A 75 4.82 0.65 15.57
N TYR A 76 6.14 0.45 15.57
CA TYR A 76 7.16 1.47 15.33
C TYR A 76 7.98 1.03 14.13
N PHE A 77 8.10 1.86 13.10
CA PHE A 77 8.71 1.44 11.86
C PHE A 77 9.39 2.58 11.09
N TYR A 78 10.40 2.15 10.34
CA TYR A 78 10.96 2.87 9.21
C TYR A 78 10.37 2.30 7.92
N TYR A 79 10.26 3.12 6.87
CA TYR A 79 9.73 2.69 5.58
C TYR A 79 10.35 3.45 4.42
N ALA A 80 10.22 2.87 3.23
CA ALA A 80 10.45 3.52 1.96
C ALA A 80 9.22 3.28 1.06
N GLY A 81 8.40 4.31 0.90
CA GLY A 81 7.19 4.29 0.10
C GLY A 81 7.50 4.48 -1.37
N HIS A 82 7.01 3.55 -2.20
CA HIS A 82 7.21 3.58 -3.64
C HIS A 82 5.86 3.63 -4.37
N VAL A 83 5.82 4.34 -5.50
CA VAL A 83 4.71 4.24 -6.44
C VAL A 83 5.02 3.05 -7.35
N PHE A 84 4.29 1.96 -7.12
CA PHE A 84 4.50 0.71 -7.84
C PHE A 84 4.30 0.89 -9.35
N SER A 85 5.23 0.34 -10.14
CA SER A 85 5.17 0.38 -11.61
C SER A 85 6.00 -0.78 -12.16
N ARG A 86 5.33 -1.88 -12.52
CA ARG A 86 5.94 -3.11 -13.07
C ARG A 86 7.22 -3.53 -12.32
N GLY A 87 7.14 -3.55 -10.99
CA GLY A 87 8.28 -3.71 -10.09
C GLY A 87 8.23 -2.70 -8.95
N LYS A 88 9.31 -2.62 -8.16
CA LYS A 88 9.40 -1.79 -6.94
C LYS A 88 8.95 -0.34 -7.17
N GLY A 89 9.20 0.22 -8.35
CA GLY A 89 8.75 1.55 -8.76
C GLY A 89 9.56 2.70 -8.15
N GLU A 90 9.05 3.91 -8.29
CA GLU A 90 9.74 5.15 -7.89
C GLU A 90 9.54 5.47 -6.41
N LEU A 91 10.62 5.89 -5.73
CA LEU A 91 10.55 6.31 -4.33
C LEU A 91 9.82 7.66 -4.21
N PHE A 92 8.66 7.68 -3.55
CA PHE A 92 7.94 8.93 -3.26
C PHE A 92 8.29 9.50 -1.89
N HIS A 93 8.50 8.66 -0.87
CA HIS A 93 8.81 9.13 0.48
C HIS A 93 9.55 8.08 1.32
N THR A 94 10.42 8.50 2.22
CA THR A 94 11.04 7.62 3.23
C THR A 94 11.36 8.41 4.49
N ASN A 95 11.38 7.71 5.63
CA ASN A 95 11.91 8.22 6.90
C ASN A 95 13.20 7.50 7.33
N SER A 96 13.79 6.69 6.45
CA SER A 96 14.99 5.90 6.71
C SER A 96 16.20 6.54 6.02
N ASP A 97 17.23 6.88 6.79
CA ASP A 97 18.47 7.47 6.24
C ASP A 97 19.18 6.51 5.29
N SER A 98 19.24 5.21 5.65
CA SER A 98 19.84 4.19 4.79
C SER A 98 19.11 4.07 3.45
N MET A 99 17.77 4.13 3.47
CA MET A 99 16.99 4.12 2.24
C MET A 99 17.13 5.43 1.47
N ALA A 100 17.15 6.59 2.12
CA ALA A 100 17.35 7.87 1.45
C ALA A 100 18.70 7.91 0.71
N ALA A 101 19.76 7.41 1.34
CA ALA A 101 21.11 7.34 0.77
C ALA A 101 21.17 6.49 -0.51
N VAL A 102 20.46 5.35 -0.56
CA VAL A 102 20.34 4.51 -1.77
C VAL A 102 19.78 5.29 -2.96
N TYR A 103 18.96 6.32 -2.71
CA TYR A 103 18.36 7.18 -3.73
C TYR A 103 19.04 8.54 -3.85
N ASN A 104 20.27 8.68 -3.32
CA ASN A 104 21.03 9.94 -3.30
C ASN A 104 20.25 11.12 -2.68
N ARG A 105 19.43 10.84 -1.66
CA ARG A 105 18.70 11.84 -0.88
C ARG A 105 19.26 11.91 0.53
N THR A 106 19.21 13.09 1.12
CA THR A 106 19.51 13.33 2.53
C THR A 106 18.23 13.79 3.21
N LEU A 107 17.87 13.15 4.32
CA LEU A 107 16.71 13.56 5.12
C LEU A 107 17.14 14.64 6.12
N SER A 108 16.26 15.61 6.37
CA SER A 108 16.38 16.47 7.54
C SER A 108 16.01 15.69 8.82
N ALA A 109 16.42 16.22 9.98
CA ALA A 109 16.20 15.54 11.26
C ALA A 109 14.72 15.27 11.57
N ASP A 110 13.81 16.12 11.11
CA ASP A 110 12.36 15.97 11.24
C ASP A 110 11.74 14.98 10.23
N GLN A 111 12.47 14.65 9.16
CA GLN A 111 12.09 13.63 8.18
C GLN A 111 12.56 12.22 8.59
N ALA A 112 13.75 12.11 9.19
CA ALA A 112 14.38 10.86 9.64
C ALA A 112 13.80 10.31 10.98
N VAL A 113 12.49 10.46 11.19
CA VAL A 113 11.82 10.11 12.45
C VAL A 113 11.01 8.83 12.30
N VAL A 114 11.16 7.90 13.26
CA VAL A 114 10.35 6.67 13.36
C VAL A 114 8.86 7.02 13.31
N ARG A 115 8.10 6.33 12.45
CA ARG A 115 6.65 6.45 12.44
C ARG A 115 6.05 5.38 13.34
N SER A 116 4.91 5.70 13.94
CA SER A 116 4.20 4.76 14.80
C SER A 116 2.69 4.97 14.75
N GLY A 117 1.96 3.97 15.23
CA GLY A 117 0.51 4.01 15.35
C GLY A 117 -0.06 2.67 15.78
N VAL A 118 -1.33 2.68 16.15
CA VAL A 118 -2.05 1.49 16.62
C VAL A 118 -2.67 0.78 15.43
N THR A 119 -2.36 -0.51 15.29
CA THR A 119 -2.83 -1.36 14.18
C THR A 119 -4.31 -1.67 14.30
N GLY A 120 -4.98 -1.78 13.15
CA GLY A 120 -6.39 -2.21 13.05
C GLY A 120 -7.42 -1.18 13.56
N GLN A 121 -6.98 0.05 13.85
CA GLN A 121 -7.86 1.17 14.22
C GLN A 121 -8.16 2.11 13.04
N GLY A 122 -7.72 1.79 11.82
CA GLY A 122 -7.93 2.63 10.64
C GLY A 122 -7.11 3.93 10.64
N LYS A 123 -6.04 3.98 11.44
CA LYS A 123 -5.10 5.11 11.49
C LYS A 123 -4.03 5.05 10.40
N PHE A 124 -3.82 3.86 9.83
CA PHE A 124 -2.94 3.66 8.69
C PHE A 124 -3.74 3.55 7.39
N LEU A 125 -3.03 3.59 6.26
CA LEU A 125 -3.59 3.10 5.00
C LEU A 125 -4.07 1.65 5.21
N LYS A 126 -5.19 1.26 4.61
CA LYS A 126 -5.74 -0.09 4.75
C LYS A 126 -4.71 -1.16 4.40
N GLY A 127 -3.89 -0.89 3.38
CA GLY A 127 -2.81 -1.76 2.93
C GLY A 127 -1.76 -2.01 4.01
N LEU A 128 -1.40 -0.97 4.75
CA LEU A 128 -0.47 -1.07 5.87
C LEU A 128 -1.12 -1.81 7.06
N ASP A 129 -2.35 -1.45 7.43
CA ASP A 129 -3.07 -2.10 8.52
C ASP A 129 -3.20 -3.61 8.31
N TYR A 130 -3.47 -4.05 7.07
CA TYR A 130 -3.56 -5.48 6.75
C TYR A 130 -2.18 -6.12 6.61
N GLY A 131 -1.21 -5.42 6.03
CA GLY A 131 0.15 -5.91 5.84
C GLY A 131 0.95 -6.07 7.14
N PHE A 132 0.65 -5.28 8.18
CA PHE A 132 1.34 -5.39 9.48
C PHE A 132 0.99 -6.65 10.27
N MET A 133 -0.18 -7.24 10.01
CA MET A 133 -0.65 -8.37 10.80
C MET A 133 0.28 -9.58 10.67
N GLY A 134 0.69 -10.14 11.80
CA GLY A 134 1.60 -11.28 11.85
C GLY A 134 3.07 -10.93 11.58
N MET A 135 3.42 -9.65 11.46
CA MET A 135 4.84 -9.24 11.39
C MET A 135 5.51 -9.40 12.75
N SER A 136 6.75 -9.87 12.73
CA SER A 136 7.58 -9.98 13.93
C SER A 136 8.44 -8.72 14.13
N ALA A 137 8.87 -8.44 15.36
CA ALA A 137 9.82 -7.38 15.62
C ALA A 137 11.12 -7.57 14.80
N GLY A 138 11.57 -6.51 14.12
CA GLY A 138 12.76 -6.53 13.27
C GLY A 138 12.56 -7.14 11.88
N GLU A 139 11.34 -7.54 11.51
CA GLU A 139 11.04 -8.02 10.16
C GLU A 139 11.20 -6.92 9.10
N HIS A 140 11.86 -7.24 8.00
CA HIS A 140 11.95 -6.39 6.81
C HIS A 140 11.15 -7.03 5.68
N ALA A 141 10.09 -6.36 5.22
CA ALA A 141 9.18 -6.89 4.23
C ALA A 141 8.73 -5.83 3.23
N TYR A 142 8.35 -6.27 2.03
CA TYR A 142 7.52 -5.47 1.14
C TYR A 142 6.04 -5.63 1.52
N LEU A 143 5.33 -4.51 1.65
CA LEU A 143 3.88 -4.46 1.70
C LEU A 143 3.39 -3.86 0.37
N ILE A 144 2.74 -4.68 -0.45
CA ILE A 144 2.40 -4.36 -1.84
C ILE A 144 0.88 -4.48 -1.99
N PHE A 145 0.25 -3.44 -2.51
CA PHE A 145 -1.19 -3.38 -2.66
C PHE A 145 -1.61 -2.33 -3.69
N ASN A 146 -2.77 -2.53 -4.31
CA ASN A 146 -3.30 -1.60 -5.30
C ASN A 146 -3.84 -0.30 -4.67
N ALA A 147 -4.32 0.61 -5.51
CA ALA A 147 -4.85 1.90 -5.06
C ALA A 147 -6.01 1.79 -4.06
N GLU A 148 -6.85 0.74 -4.12
CA GLU A 148 -7.98 0.56 -3.19
C GLU A 148 -7.56 0.41 -1.72
N TYR A 149 -6.38 -0.17 -1.48
CA TYR A 149 -5.80 -0.32 -0.14
C TYR A 149 -4.87 0.84 0.24
N GLY A 150 -4.50 1.69 -0.72
CA GLY A 150 -3.74 2.91 -0.52
C GLY A 150 -4.63 4.16 -0.46
N TYR A 151 -4.34 5.12 -1.32
CA TYR A 151 -5.00 6.41 -1.37
C TYR A 151 -6.31 6.43 -2.18
N GLY A 152 -6.70 5.29 -2.76
CA GLY A 152 -7.91 5.16 -3.56
C GLY A 152 -7.88 6.08 -4.78
N ASN A 153 -8.89 6.92 -4.90
CA ASN A 153 -9.01 7.90 -5.99
C ASN A 153 -8.38 9.25 -5.64
N THR A 154 -7.77 9.36 -4.46
CA THR A 154 -7.17 10.61 -4.00
C THR A 154 -5.77 10.71 -4.57
N THR A 155 -5.53 11.73 -5.40
CA THR A 155 -4.17 12.14 -5.72
C THR A 155 -3.53 12.69 -4.46
N VAL A 156 -2.43 12.07 -4.05
CA VAL A 156 -1.60 12.56 -2.94
C VAL A 156 -0.22 12.87 -3.48
N GLY A 157 0.32 14.03 -3.10
CA GLY A 157 1.62 14.48 -3.60
C GLY A 157 1.52 15.33 -4.87
N GLN A 158 1.25 16.62 -4.68
CA GLN A 158 1.96 17.69 -5.38
C GLN A 158 1.99 18.88 -4.41
N VAL A 159 3.11 19.05 -3.70
CA VAL A 159 3.50 20.33 -3.11
C VAL A 159 4.96 20.55 -3.47
#